data_AF-A0A7W0XJH3-F1
#
_entry.id   AF-A0A7W0XJH3-F1
#
_cell.length_a   1.000
_cell.length_b   1.000
_cell.length_c   1.000
_cell.angle_alpha   90.00
_cell.angle_beta   90.00
_cell.angle_gamma   90.00
#
_symmetry.space_group_name_H-M   'P 1'
#
loop_
_entity.id
_entity.type
_entity.pdbx_description
1 polymer ?
#
loop_
_entity_poly.entity_id
_entity_poly.type
_entity_poly.pdbx_seq_one_letter_code
_entity_poly.pdbx_strand_id
1 'polypeptide(L)'
;RVLAAYQLGHIDGGWEPFFSGDANRNGTEFIITSDVSKAWPVADGGLGATTYMFEVLMGVMGGRARWRTMPWMVLLFGIVVVPLGVVSIYFIIIQPIVIGTYCTLCLLAALAMLIMIPYSLDELVAMGQFLVANTRRGRPFWRSFFMGDALPGSGKDKRPGFDAGFGDTVASAARGVTVPWTLVASAALGLWLMFSRLVFGTEPPMANSDHLVGALVITVAVIAMAEVARPLRFVNAAFGLWLIAAPWLIAGAGALASVASVIAGIALIGLSLPRGPRGQEHYGGWDRYIV
;
A
#
# COMPACT_ATOMS: atom_id res chain seq x y z
N ARG A 1 -8.04 -1.26 18.04
CA ARG A 1 -8.59 -1.36 19.43
C ARG A 1 -9.52 -0.19 19.76
N VAL A 2 -9.05 1.05 19.78
CA VAL A 2 -9.85 2.22 20.21
C VAL A 2 -11.12 2.38 19.37
N LEU A 3 -11.01 2.28 18.03
CA LEU A 3 -12.17 2.36 17.12
C LEU A 3 -13.24 1.31 17.45
N ALA A 4 -12.82 0.05 17.64
CA ALA A 4 -13.73 -1.03 18.02
C ALA A 4 -14.41 -0.80 19.38
N ALA A 5 -13.65 -0.30 20.36
CA ALA A 5 -14.20 -0.01 21.69
C ALA A 5 -15.29 1.07 21.61
N TYR A 6 -15.12 2.09 20.77
CA TYR A 6 -16.15 3.10 20.55
C TYR A 6 -17.37 2.52 19.82
N GLN A 7 -17.17 1.76 18.74
CA GLN A 7 -18.26 1.12 17.99
C GLN A 7 -19.11 0.16 18.83
N LEU A 8 -18.49 -0.49 19.82
CA LEU A 8 -19.17 -1.40 20.75
C LEU A 8 -19.72 -0.68 22.01
N GLY A 9 -19.56 0.65 22.12
CA GLY A 9 -20.06 1.44 23.25
C GLY A 9 -19.28 1.24 24.56
N HIS A 10 -18.04 0.79 24.50
CA HIS A 10 -17.17 0.65 25.67
C HIS A 10 -16.44 1.96 26.05
N ILE A 11 -16.37 2.92 25.15
CA ILE A 11 -15.83 4.26 25.39
C ILE A 11 -16.76 5.31 24.75
N ASP A 12 -16.87 6.47 25.38
CA ASP A 12 -17.81 7.52 24.99
C ASP A 12 -17.30 8.41 23.84
N GLY A 13 -16.01 8.33 23.51
CA GLY A 13 -15.38 9.16 22.49
C GLY A 13 -14.17 8.50 21.82
N GLY A 14 -13.98 8.82 20.55
CA GLY A 14 -12.82 8.47 19.74
C GLY A 14 -11.82 9.62 19.64
N TRP A 15 -10.54 9.29 19.49
CA TRP A 15 -9.50 10.31 19.29
C TRP A 15 -9.52 10.82 17.84
N GLU A 16 -9.77 12.12 17.67
CA GLU A 16 -9.72 12.81 16.37
C GLU A 16 -9.31 14.29 16.57
N PRO A 17 -8.05 14.65 16.29
CA PRO A 17 -7.55 16.00 16.54
C PRO A 17 -7.74 16.97 15.35
N PHE A 18 -8.03 16.49 14.14
CA PHE A 18 -7.96 17.31 12.93
C PHE A 18 -9.30 17.49 12.21
N PHE A 19 -10.16 16.48 12.22
CA PHE A 19 -11.34 16.45 11.35
C PHE A 19 -12.64 16.50 12.14
N SER A 20 -13.54 17.40 11.73
CA SER A 20 -14.92 17.44 12.23
C SER A 20 -15.80 16.44 11.49
N GLY A 21 -16.77 15.84 12.19
CA GLY A 21 -17.78 14.97 11.60
C GLY A 21 -19.07 15.74 11.39
N ASP A 22 -20.11 15.38 12.14
CA ASP A 22 -21.40 16.06 12.16
C ASP A 22 -21.58 16.93 13.41
N ALA A 23 -22.81 17.37 13.69
CA ALA A 23 -23.11 18.22 14.84
C ALA A 23 -22.75 17.58 16.20
N ASN A 24 -22.67 16.25 16.29
CA ASN A 24 -22.53 15.51 17.54
C ASN A 24 -21.25 14.67 17.62
N ARG A 25 -20.59 14.40 16.50
CA ARG A 25 -19.47 13.45 16.37
C ARG A 25 -18.27 14.10 15.70
N ASN A 26 -17.07 13.74 16.13
CA ASN A 26 -15.86 14.09 15.39
C ASN A 26 -15.72 13.24 14.09
N GLY A 27 -14.74 13.55 13.24
CA GLY A 27 -14.56 12.90 11.94
C GLY A 27 -14.34 11.39 12.03
N THR A 28 -13.51 10.93 12.97
CA THR A 28 -13.28 9.50 13.20
C THR A 28 -14.58 8.80 13.64
N GLU A 29 -15.27 9.33 14.65
CA GLU A 29 -16.53 8.77 15.16
C GLU A 29 -17.61 8.71 14.09
N PHE A 30 -17.72 9.76 13.27
CA PHE A 30 -18.67 9.82 12.17
C PHE A 30 -18.40 8.75 11.12
N ILE A 31 -17.14 8.54 10.74
CA ILE A 31 -16.74 7.53 9.75
C ILE A 31 -16.99 6.11 10.26
N ILE A 32 -16.53 5.78 11.48
CA ILE A 32 -16.67 4.41 12.03
C ILE A 32 -18.10 4.06 12.47
N THR A 33 -19.03 5.01 12.36
CA THR A 33 -20.46 4.76 12.58
C THR A 33 -21.32 5.09 11.37
N SER A 34 -20.68 5.29 10.21
CA SER A 34 -21.32 5.49 8.91
C SER A 34 -21.99 4.21 8.41
N ASP A 35 -22.87 4.35 7.41
CA ASP A 35 -23.57 3.21 6.79
C ASP A 35 -22.58 2.22 6.15
N VAL A 36 -21.45 2.70 5.63
CA VAL A 36 -20.41 1.84 5.06
C VAL A 36 -19.74 0.99 6.14
N SER A 37 -19.45 1.59 7.30
CA SER A 37 -18.87 0.89 8.44
C SER A 37 -19.86 -0.15 9.01
N LYS A 38 -21.13 0.23 9.12
CA LYS A 38 -22.22 -0.63 9.63
C LYS A 38 -22.70 -1.70 8.65
N ALA A 39 -22.28 -1.65 7.38
CA ALA A 39 -22.60 -2.68 6.40
C ALA A 39 -21.96 -4.04 6.76
N TRP A 40 -20.93 -4.04 7.61
CA TRP A 40 -20.29 -5.25 8.11
C TRP A 40 -21.02 -5.80 9.34
N PRO A 41 -21.12 -7.14 9.49
CA PRO A 41 -21.77 -7.76 10.64
C PRO A 41 -21.00 -7.57 11.95
N VAL A 42 -19.76 -7.11 11.88
CA VAL A 42 -18.86 -6.85 13.00
C VAL A 42 -18.28 -5.44 12.88
N ALA A 43 -17.92 -4.84 14.01
CA ALA A 43 -17.24 -3.55 14.04
C ALA A 43 -15.97 -3.58 13.17
N ASP A 44 -15.90 -2.74 12.14
CA ASP A 44 -14.79 -2.72 11.18
C ASP A 44 -13.44 -2.44 11.85
N GLY A 45 -13.41 -1.58 12.88
CA GLY A 45 -12.22 -1.32 13.69
C GLY A 45 -11.78 -2.52 14.52
N GLY A 46 -12.70 -3.44 14.82
CA GLY A 46 -12.44 -4.72 15.50
C GLY A 46 -11.96 -5.78 14.52
N LEU A 47 -12.59 -5.87 13.35
CA LEU A 47 -12.16 -6.72 12.24
C LEU A 47 -10.72 -6.38 11.83
N GLY A 48 -10.42 -5.10 11.56
CA GLY A 48 -9.08 -4.65 11.23
C GLY A 48 -8.05 -4.97 12.32
N ALA A 49 -8.38 -4.74 13.60
CA ALA A 49 -7.49 -5.07 14.70
C ALA A 49 -7.17 -6.57 14.80
N THR A 50 -8.16 -7.42 14.54
CA THR A 50 -8.01 -8.89 14.55
C THR A 50 -7.11 -9.33 13.39
N THR A 51 -7.33 -8.75 12.21
CA THR A 51 -6.53 -9.09 11.03
C THR A 51 -5.08 -8.65 11.18
N TYR A 52 -4.81 -7.45 11.71
CA TYR A 52 -3.45 -7.01 12.03
C TYR A 52 -2.77 -7.92 13.06
N MET A 53 -3.51 -8.47 14.02
CA MET A 53 -2.96 -9.45 14.96
C MET A 53 -2.50 -10.72 14.22
N PHE A 54 -3.33 -11.25 13.31
CA PHE A 54 -2.95 -12.41 12.49
C PHE A 54 -1.74 -12.10 11.60
N GLU A 55 -1.67 -10.92 11.00
CA GLU A 55 -0.51 -10.50 10.19
C GLU A 55 0.77 -10.46 11.00
N VAL A 56 0.74 -9.91 12.21
CA VAL A 56 1.91 -9.88 13.11
C VAL A 56 2.33 -11.30 13.47
N LEU A 57 1.38 -12.17 13.84
CA LEU A 57 1.69 -13.56 14.17
C LEU A 57 2.31 -14.31 12.99
N MET A 58 1.72 -14.19 11.79
CA MET A 58 2.27 -14.79 10.56
C MET A 58 3.65 -14.20 10.23
N GLY A 59 3.83 -12.89 10.41
CA GLY A 59 5.08 -12.18 10.20
C GLY A 59 6.22 -12.70 11.06
N VAL A 60 5.94 -13.03 12.34
CA VAL A 60 6.92 -13.60 13.29
C VAL A 60 7.23 -15.07 13.00
N MET A 61 6.28 -15.82 12.43
CA MET A 61 6.49 -17.22 12.06
C MET A 61 7.46 -17.34 10.87
N GLY A 62 8.39 -18.30 10.92
CA GLY A 62 9.12 -18.82 9.75
C GLY A 62 10.47 -18.21 9.38
N GLY A 63 10.91 -17.15 10.05
CA GLY A 63 12.24 -16.56 9.84
C GLY A 63 12.55 -16.22 8.38
N ARG A 64 13.84 -16.15 8.01
CA ARG A 64 14.27 -15.65 6.69
C ARG A 64 14.08 -16.61 5.53
N ALA A 65 14.07 -17.90 5.84
CA ALA A 65 13.93 -18.94 4.84
C ALA A 65 12.45 -19.34 4.62
N ARG A 66 11.51 -18.58 5.20
CA ARG A 66 10.07 -18.88 5.20
C ARG A 66 9.52 -19.16 3.82
N TRP A 67 9.86 -18.33 2.83
CA TRP A 67 9.48 -18.51 1.42
C TRP A 67 9.88 -19.88 0.83
N ARG A 68 10.89 -20.55 1.39
CA ARG A 68 11.36 -21.88 0.98
C ARG A 68 10.88 -22.99 1.89
N THR A 69 10.82 -22.76 3.21
CA THR A 69 10.52 -23.80 4.21
C THR A 69 9.02 -23.96 4.45
N MET A 70 8.26 -22.88 4.33
CA MET A 70 6.79 -22.86 4.48
C MET A 70 6.14 -21.95 3.43
N PRO A 71 6.24 -22.27 2.12
CA PRO A 71 5.61 -21.47 1.06
C PRO A 71 4.12 -21.19 1.27
N TRP A 72 3.39 -22.16 1.81
CA TRP A 72 1.96 -22.00 2.12
C TRP A 72 1.67 -20.84 3.06
N MET A 73 2.55 -20.56 4.03
CA MET A 73 2.39 -19.46 4.98
C MET A 73 2.59 -18.12 4.28
N VAL A 74 3.56 -18.03 3.38
CA VAL A 74 3.80 -16.81 2.58
C VAL A 74 2.60 -16.53 1.68
N LEU A 75 2.02 -17.56 1.05
CA LEU A 75 0.82 -17.40 0.26
C LEU A 75 -0.36 -16.91 1.12
N LEU A 76 -0.58 -17.51 2.29
CA LEU A 76 -1.64 -17.10 3.21
C LEU A 76 -1.46 -15.64 3.65
N PHE A 77 -0.23 -15.26 4.00
CA PHE A 77 0.12 -13.90 4.36
C PHE A 77 -0.19 -12.92 3.20
N GLY A 78 0.17 -13.27 1.97
CA GLY A 78 -0.20 -12.48 0.78
C GLY A 78 -1.72 -12.37 0.57
N ILE A 79 -2.46 -13.46 0.78
CA ILE A 79 -3.94 -13.48 0.69
C ILE A 79 -4.59 -12.61 1.76
N VAL A 80 -3.95 -12.42 2.91
CA VAL A 80 -4.45 -11.53 3.96
C VAL A 80 -4.08 -10.08 3.62
N VAL A 81 -2.80 -9.80 3.39
CA VAL A 81 -2.27 -8.43 3.23
C VAL A 81 -2.80 -7.74 1.97
N VAL A 82 -2.85 -8.44 0.81
CA VAL A 82 -3.20 -7.79 -0.47
C VAL A 82 -4.67 -7.31 -0.49
N PRO A 83 -5.68 -8.14 -0.17
CA PRO A 83 -7.06 -7.67 -0.08
C PRO A 83 -7.27 -6.59 0.97
N LEU A 84 -6.59 -6.66 2.12
CA LEU A 84 -6.68 -5.60 3.14
C LEU A 84 -6.10 -4.29 2.66
N GLY A 85 -4.98 -4.33 1.94
CA GLY A 85 -4.42 -3.15 1.27
C GLY A 85 -5.46 -2.53 0.33
N VAL A 86 -6.10 -3.32 -0.52
CA VAL A 86 -7.16 -2.85 -1.43
C VAL A 86 -8.34 -2.24 -0.68
N VAL A 87 -8.83 -2.92 0.35
CA VAL A 87 -9.93 -2.42 1.21
C VAL A 87 -9.54 -1.11 1.89
N SER A 88 -8.30 -1.02 2.38
CA SER A 88 -7.77 0.19 3.02
C SER A 88 -7.70 1.38 2.05
N ILE A 89 -7.19 1.17 0.84
CA ILE A 89 -7.15 2.19 -0.22
C ILE A 89 -8.57 2.63 -0.61
N TYR A 90 -9.49 1.67 -0.75
CA TYR A 90 -10.90 1.95 -1.00
C TYR A 90 -11.50 2.84 0.09
N PHE A 91 -11.26 2.51 1.37
CA PHE A 91 -11.75 3.32 2.49
C PHE A 91 -11.19 4.74 2.49
N ILE A 92 -9.90 4.94 2.15
CA ILE A 92 -9.33 6.29 2.00
C ILE A 92 -10.06 7.07 0.92
N ILE A 93 -10.30 6.45 -0.25
CA ILE A 93 -10.94 7.11 -1.39
C ILE A 93 -12.37 7.54 -1.06
N ILE A 94 -13.16 6.67 -0.42
CA ILE A 94 -14.58 6.97 -0.16
C ILE A 94 -14.80 7.96 0.99
N GLN A 95 -13.83 8.12 1.91
CA GLN A 95 -13.98 8.98 3.09
C GLN A 95 -14.41 10.41 2.70
N PRO A 96 -13.67 11.16 1.87
CA PRO A 96 -14.09 12.50 1.48
C PRO A 96 -15.11 12.54 0.34
N ILE A 97 -15.15 11.49 -0.50
CA ILE A 97 -16.03 11.46 -1.68
C ILE A 97 -17.48 11.12 -1.31
N VAL A 98 -17.67 10.12 -0.43
CA VAL A 98 -18.98 9.57 -0.07
C VAL A 98 -19.40 10.03 1.33
N ILE A 99 -18.48 10.01 2.31
CA ILE A 99 -18.81 10.32 3.71
C ILE A 99 -18.65 11.82 3.98
N GLY A 100 -17.74 12.50 3.29
CA GLY A 100 -17.53 13.95 3.38
C GLY A 100 -16.59 14.40 4.50
N THR A 101 -15.86 13.48 5.14
CA THR A 101 -14.86 13.81 6.17
C THR A 101 -13.69 12.82 6.14
N TYR A 102 -12.70 13.01 7.02
CA TYR A 102 -11.54 12.14 7.18
C TYR A 102 -11.45 11.59 8.60
N CYS A 103 -10.79 10.44 8.73
CA CYS A 103 -10.53 9.78 10.00
C CYS A 103 -9.02 9.68 10.17
N THR A 104 -8.44 10.43 11.11
CA THR A 104 -6.99 10.49 11.33
C THR A 104 -6.40 9.11 11.61
N LEU A 105 -7.05 8.32 12.48
CA LEU A 105 -6.59 6.97 12.82
C LEU A 105 -6.69 6.02 11.63
N CYS A 106 -7.69 6.19 10.77
CA CYS A 106 -7.88 5.38 9.58
C CYS A 106 -6.80 5.68 8.53
N LEU A 107 -6.47 6.97 8.32
CA LEU A 107 -5.39 7.39 7.44
C LEU A 107 -4.03 6.88 7.93
N LEU A 108 -3.77 6.94 9.24
CA LEU A 108 -2.54 6.39 9.83
C LEU A 108 -2.45 4.87 9.67
N ALA A 109 -3.55 4.14 9.90
CA ALA A 109 -3.59 2.70 9.69
C ALA A 109 -3.35 2.34 8.23
N ALA A 110 -3.97 3.08 7.30
CA ALA A 110 -3.80 2.86 5.88
C ALA A 110 -2.37 3.18 5.41
N LEU A 111 -1.75 4.23 5.94
CA LEU A 111 -0.35 4.55 5.68
C LEU A 111 0.58 3.43 6.17
N ALA A 112 0.35 2.90 7.38
CA ALA A 112 1.14 1.78 7.90
C ALA A 112 1.04 0.54 7.00
N MET A 113 -0.17 0.21 6.54
CA MET A 113 -0.39 -0.89 5.60
C MET A 113 0.27 -0.64 4.25
N LEU A 114 0.16 0.58 3.73
CA LEU A 114 0.77 0.91 2.45
C LEU A 114 2.30 0.79 2.49
N ILE A 115 2.93 1.20 3.60
CA ILE A 115 4.38 1.04 3.82
C ILE A 115 4.79 -0.43 3.93
N MET A 116 3.92 -1.29 4.46
CA MET A 116 4.19 -2.71 4.63
C MET A 116 4.17 -3.49 3.30
N ILE A 117 3.33 -3.09 2.35
CA ILE A 117 3.14 -3.82 1.07
C ILE A 117 4.46 -4.06 0.33
N PRO A 118 5.34 -3.05 0.10
CA PRO A 118 6.62 -3.25 -0.58
C PRO A 118 7.48 -4.38 0.01
N TYR A 119 7.54 -4.48 1.34
CA TYR A 119 8.33 -5.49 2.04
C TYR A 119 7.76 -6.91 1.87
N SER A 120 6.45 -7.03 1.72
CA SER A 120 5.76 -8.31 1.56
C SER A 120 5.91 -8.88 0.14
N LEU A 121 6.11 -8.03 -0.87
CA LEU A 121 6.16 -8.45 -2.27
C LEU A 121 7.40 -9.28 -2.62
N ASP A 122 8.56 -8.93 -2.08
CA ASP A 122 9.82 -9.65 -2.32
C ASP A 122 9.69 -11.12 -1.93
N GLU A 123 9.04 -11.38 -0.80
CA GLU A 123 8.85 -12.74 -0.31
C GLU A 123 7.87 -13.54 -1.17
N LEU A 124 6.77 -12.92 -1.61
CA LEU A 124 5.80 -13.54 -2.52
C LEU A 124 6.45 -13.90 -3.87
N VAL A 125 7.28 -13.02 -4.41
CA VAL A 125 8.03 -13.26 -5.64
C VAL A 125 9.04 -14.38 -5.43
N ALA A 126 9.81 -14.36 -4.34
CA ALA A 126 10.79 -15.42 -4.02
C ALA A 126 10.11 -16.80 -3.86
N MET A 127 8.99 -16.86 -3.16
CA MET A 127 8.17 -18.06 -3.02
C MET A 127 7.67 -18.56 -4.40
N GLY A 128 7.16 -17.66 -5.23
CA GLY A 128 6.71 -18.01 -6.58
C GLY A 128 7.83 -18.59 -7.43
N GLN A 129 8.99 -17.95 -7.43
CA GLN A 129 10.18 -18.45 -8.12
C GLN A 129 10.63 -19.82 -7.62
N PHE A 130 10.61 -20.02 -6.30
CA PHE A 130 10.95 -21.30 -5.67
C PHE A 130 10.06 -22.43 -6.15
N LEU A 131 8.75 -22.24 -6.11
CA LEU A 131 7.77 -23.24 -6.52
C LEU A 131 7.91 -23.56 -8.01
N VAL A 132 8.02 -22.52 -8.87
CA VAL A 132 8.21 -22.71 -10.31
C VAL A 132 9.51 -23.45 -10.60
N ALA A 133 10.62 -23.09 -9.95
CA ALA A 133 11.91 -23.74 -10.15
C ALA A 133 11.89 -25.22 -9.73
N ASN A 134 11.26 -25.54 -8.60
CA ASN A 134 11.17 -26.92 -8.12
C ASN A 134 10.24 -27.79 -8.97
N THR A 135 9.10 -27.26 -9.41
CA THR A 135 8.21 -27.97 -10.33
C THR A 135 8.91 -28.25 -11.66
N ARG A 136 9.68 -27.30 -12.20
CA ARG A 136 10.49 -27.51 -13.42
C ARG A 136 11.59 -28.56 -13.25
N ARG A 137 12.05 -28.81 -12.02
CA ARG A 137 13.02 -29.87 -11.68
C ARG A 137 12.37 -31.25 -11.46
N GLY A 138 11.05 -31.37 -11.65
CA GLY A 138 10.31 -32.62 -11.45
C GLY A 138 9.98 -32.94 -9.99
N ARG A 139 10.13 -31.98 -9.06
CA ARG A 139 9.69 -32.17 -7.66
C ARG A 139 8.17 -32.04 -7.55
N PRO A 140 7.50 -32.84 -6.70
CA PRO A 140 6.06 -32.76 -6.50
C PRO A 140 5.66 -31.43 -5.86
N PHE A 141 4.90 -30.62 -6.59
CA PHE A 141 4.50 -29.25 -6.20
C PHE A 141 3.93 -29.17 -4.77
N TRP A 142 2.94 -30.00 -4.45
CA TRP A 142 2.26 -29.97 -3.15
C TRP A 142 3.18 -30.28 -1.97
N ARG A 143 4.15 -31.17 -2.16
CA ARG A 143 5.14 -31.47 -1.12
C ARG A 143 6.03 -30.25 -0.89
N SER A 144 6.56 -29.66 -1.95
CA SER A 144 7.39 -28.44 -1.84
C SER A 144 6.61 -27.25 -1.29
N PHE A 145 5.31 -27.15 -1.57
CA PHE A 145 4.44 -26.09 -1.07
C PHE A 145 4.17 -26.17 0.45
N PHE A 146 3.88 -27.37 0.97
CA PHE A 146 3.55 -27.55 2.39
C PHE A 146 4.78 -27.76 3.29
N MET A 147 5.79 -28.49 2.81
CA MET A 147 6.96 -28.88 3.62
C MET A 147 8.24 -28.11 3.26
N GLY A 148 8.21 -27.33 2.19
CA GLY A 148 9.41 -26.75 1.61
C GLY A 148 10.30 -27.79 0.92
N ASP A 149 11.43 -27.33 0.41
CA ASP A 149 12.45 -28.18 -0.23
C ASP A 149 13.80 -27.43 -0.30
N ALA A 150 14.89 -28.15 -0.56
CA ALA A 150 16.17 -27.55 -0.87
C ALA A 150 16.21 -27.02 -2.30
N LEU A 151 16.79 -25.83 -2.50
CA LEU A 151 17.02 -25.26 -3.82
C LEU A 151 18.51 -25.41 -4.18
N PRO A 152 18.91 -26.42 -4.98
CA PRO A 152 20.29 -26.54 -5.45
C PRO A 152 20.79 -25.24 -6.08
N GLY A 153 21.98 -24.79 -5.65
CA GLY A 153 22.60 -23.51 -6.03
C GLY A 153 22.31 -22.35 -5.06
N SER A 154 21.47 -22.52 -4.04
CA SER A 154 21.21 -21.48 -3.04
C SER A 154 22.33 -21.41 -1.98
N GLY A 155 22.82 -20.21 -1.66
CA GLY A 155 23.75 -19.97 -0.56
C GLY A 155 23.04 -19.83 0.81
N LYS A 156 23.82 -19.91 1.90
CA LYS A 156 23.35 -19.49 3.23
C LYS A 156 23.38 -17.97 3.29
N ASP A 157 22.29 -17.37 3.75
CA ASP A 157 22.26 -15.95 4.09
C ASP A 157 23.21 -15.68 5.27
N LYS A 158 24.17 -14.77 5.08
CA LYS A 158 25.16 -14.36 6.09
C LYS A 158 24.83 -13.01 6.72
N ARG A 159 23.70 -12.40 6.37
CA ARG A 159 23.36 -11.05 6.83
C ARG A 159 22.98 -11.05 8.33
N PRO A 160 23.13 -9.92 9.04
CA PRO A 160 22.89 -9.85 10.49
C PRO A 160 21.44 -10.15 10.86
N GLY A 161 21.21 -11.13 11.75
CA GLY A 161 19.90 -11.65 12.19
C GLY A 161 19.11 -10.77 13.16
N PHE A 162 18.19 -11.39 13.91
CA PHE A 162 17.53 -10.77 15.07
C PHE A 162 18.43 -10.76 16.32
N ASP A 163 19.55 -11.50 16.26
CA ASP A 163 20.63 -11.54 17.24
C ASP A 163 21.61 -10.36 17.11
N ALA A 164 21.52 -9.60 16.01
CA ALA A 164 22.36 -8.43 15.76
C ALA A 164 21.86 -7.18 16.49
N GLY A 165 22.68 -6.12 16.49
CA GLY A 165 22.25 -4.81 17.00
C GLY A 165 21.05 -4.26 16.23
N PHE A 166 20.19 -3.51 16.91
CA PHE A 166 18.94 -2.98 16.34
C PHE A 166 19.14 -2.28 14.98
N GLY A 167 20.18 -1.47 14.84
CA GLY A 167 20.50 -0.78 13.58
C GLY A 167 20.80 -1.75 12.42
N ASP A 168 21.56 -2.81 12.67
CA ASP A 168 21.89 -3.82 11.66
C ASP A 168 20.66 -4.65 11.27
N THR A 169 19.80 -4.96 12.24
CA THR A 169 18.53 -5.66 11.98
C THR A 169 17.59 -4.79 11.13
N VAL A 170 17.47 -3.50 11.43
CA VAL A 170 16.65 -2.57 10.64
C VAL A 170 17.22 -2.38 9.24
N ALA A 171 18.53 -2.16 9.11
CA ALA A 171 19.19 -2.07 7.80
C ALA A 171 19.02 -3.36 7.00
N SER A 172 19.01 -4.51 7.69
CA SER A 172 18.75 -5.80 7.06
C SER A 172 17.30 -5.98 6.62
N ALA A 173 16.34 -5.44 7.37
CA ALA A 173 14.91 -5.50 7.05
C ALA A 173 14.51 -4.52 5.93
N ALA A 174 15.20 -3.38 5.84
CA ALA A 174 14.95 -2.36 4.83
C ALA A 174 15.36 -2.76 3.40
N ARG A 175 16.04 -3.90 3.23
CA ARG A 175 16.53 -4.35 1.92
C ARG A 175 15.38 -4.68 0.97
N GLY A 176 15.67 -4.51 -0.32
CA GLY A 176 14.74 -4.78 -1.42
C GLY A 176 13.64 -3.73 -1.62
N VAL A 177 13.51 -2.81 -0.67
CA VAL A 177 12.78 -1.55 -0.84
C VAL A 177 13.79 -0.43 -1.07
N THR A 178 13.62 0.30 -2.16
CA THR A 178 14.38 1.52 -2.46
C THR A 178 13.43 2.71 -2.45
N VAL A 179 13.92 3.87 -2.02
CA VAL A 179 13.14 5.11 -2.01
C VAL A 179 13.71 6.13 -3.01
N PRO A 180 13.59 5.89 -4.34
CA PRO A 180 13.96 6.88 -5.34
C PRO A 180 13.19 8.19 -5.15
N TRP A 181 13.90 9.32 -5.26
CA TRP A 181 13.30 10.64 -5.14
C TRP A 181 12.13 10.87 -6.10
N THR A 182 12.15 10.24 -7.28
CA THR A 182 11.07 10.37 -8.27
C THR A 182 9.75 9.82 -7.76
N LEU A 183 9.76 8.70 -7.02
CA LEU A 183 8.56 8.13 -6.41
C LEU A 183 8.09 8.93 -5.21
N VAL A 184 9.03 9.45 -4.42
CA VAL A 184 8.69 10.35 -3.31
C VAL A 184 7.99 11.60 -3.85
N ALA A 185 8.51 12.17 -4.94
CA ALA A 185 7.88 13.28 -5.63
C ALA A 185 6.51 12.90 -6.20
N SER A 186 6.36 11.71 -6.81
CA SER A 186 5.05 11.23 -7.27
C SER A 186 4.05 11.04 -6.13
N ALA A 187 4.48 10.48 -4.99
CA ALA A 187 3.64 10.32 -3.81
C ALA A 187 3.25 11.67 -3.20
N ALA A 188 4.20 12.63 -3.13
CA ALA A 188 3.91 13.99 -2.68
C ALA A 188 2.92 14.70 -3.62
N LEU A 189 3.05 14.50 -4.93
CA LEU A 189 2.10 15.03 -5.91
C LEU A 189 0.72 14.39 -5.76
N GLY A 190 0.65 13.07 -5.55
CA GLY A 190 -0.60 12.37 -5.27
C GLY A 190 -1.28 12.87 -3.98
N LEU A 191 -0.50 13.13 -2.93
CA LEU A 191 -1.00 13.72 -1.69
C LEU A 191 -1.54 15.12 -1.93
N TRP A 192 -0.82 15.94 -2.70
CA TRP A 192 -1.28 17.27 -3.08
C TRP A 192 -2.59 17.22 -3.90
N LEU A 193 -2.73 16.27 -4.83
CA LEU A 193 -3.98 16.06 -5.59
C LEU A 193 -5.15 15.71 -4.67
N MET A 194 -4.93 14.88 -3.63
CA MET A 194 -5.96 14.54 -2.64
C MET A 194 -6.53 15.75 -1.89
N PHE A 195 -5.75 16.83 -1.77
CA PHE A 195 -6.11 18.07 -1.09
C PHE A 195 -6.27 19.27 -2.04
N SER A 196 -6.21 19.05 -3.36
CA SER A 196 -6.30 20.09 -4.39
C SER A 196 -7.55 20.95 -4.26
N ARG A 197 -8.67 20.35 -3.84
CA ARG A 197 -9.93 21.05 -3.57
C ARG A 197 -9.81 22.16 -2.53
N LEU A 198 -8.91 22.02 -1.55
CA LEU A 198 -8.68 23.03 -0.51
C LEU A 198 -7.87 24.21 -1.06
N VAL A 199 -7.07 23.98 -2.11
CA VAL A 199 -6.21 24.98 -2.73
C VAL A 199 -6.97 25.77 -3.80
N PHE A 200 -7.76 25.08 -4.62
CA PHE A 200 -8.38 25.67 -5.80
C PHE A 200 -9.90 25.82 -5.70
N GLY A 201 -10.54 25.28 -4.66
CA GLY A 201 -12.00 25.29 -4.55
C GLY A 201 -12.69 24.50 -5.66
N THR A 202 -12.07 23.44 -6.16
CA THR A 202 -12.68 22.56 -7.17
C THR A 202 -13.90 21.85 -6.58
N GLU A 203 -14.94 21.71 -7.39
CA GLU A 203 -16.18 21.03 -7.02
C GLU A 203 -16.26 19.63 -7.66
N PRO A 204 -17.04 18.70 -7.10
CA PRO A 204 -17.39 17.46 -7.78
C PRO A 204 -18.02 17.73 -9.16
N PRO A 205 -17.72 16.93 -10.20
CA PRO A 205 -16.96 15.68 -10.18
C PRO A 205 -15.42 15.82 -10.18
N MET A 206 -14.86 16.99 -10.51
CA MET A 206 -13.41 17.16 -10.60
C MET A 206 -12.70 16.86 -9.27
N ALA A 207 -13.17 17.43 -8.16
CA ALA A 207 -12.55 17.22 -6.85
C ALA A 207 -12.48 15.73 -6.46
N ASN A 208 -13.50 14.95 -6.85
CA ASN A 208 -13.54 13.52 -6.60
C ASN A 208 -12.55 12.77 -7.49
N SER A 209 -12.36 13.22 -8.74
CA SER A 209 -11.37 12.66 -9.66
C SER A 209 -9.96 12.89 -9.17
N ASP A 210 -9.61 14.13 -8.79
CA ASP A 210 -8.29 14.47 -8.27
C ASP A 210 -7.98 13.69 -6.98
N HIS A 211 -8.97 13.53 -6.10
CA HIS A 211 -8.81 12.73 -4.89
C HIS A 211 -8.55 11.25 -5.18
N LEU A 212 -9.38 10.64 -6.04
CA LEU A 212 -9.23 9.26 -6.46
C LEU A 212 -7.86 9.01 -7.10
N VAL A 213 -7.49 9.84 -8.08
CA VAL A 213 -6.22 9.70 -8.80
C VAL A 213 -5.05 9.94 -7.87
N GLY A 214 -5.13 10.93 -6.97
CA GLY A 214 -4.11 11.19 -5.97
C GLY A 214 -3.85 9.97 -5.07
N ALA A 215 -4.90 9.36 -4.52
CA ALA A 215 -4.78 8.17 -3.68
C ALA A 215 -4.14 6.98 -4.44
N LEU A 216 -4.53 6.77 -5.70
CA LEU A 216 -3.97 5.71 -6.55
C LEU A 216 -2.50 5.97 -6.92
N VAL A 217 -2.13 7.23 -7.19
CA VAL A 217 -0.75 7.63 -7.47
C VAL A 217 0.15 7.36 -6.27
N ILE A 218 -0.28 7.73 -5.05
CA ILE A 218 0.46 7.41 -3.82
C ILE A 218 0.64 5.90 -3.70
N THR A 219 -0.45 5.15 -3.88
CA THR A 219 -0.45 3.69 -3.78
C THR A 219 0.59 3.08 -4.72
N VAL A 220 0.50 3.39 -6.02
CA VAL A 220 1.40 2.86 -7.03
C VAL A 220 2.84 3.31 -6.77
N ALA A 221 3.06 4.57 -6.37
CA ALA A 221 4.39 5.07 -6.07
C ALA A 221 5.05 4.30 -4.92
N VAL A 222 4.31 4.03 -3.83
CA VAL A 222 4.82 3.27 -2.68
C VAL A 222 5.03 1.81 -3.04
N ILE A 223 4.08 1.13 -3.69
CA ILE A 223 4.25 -0.27 -4.11
C ILE A 223 5.48 -0.41 -5.00
N ALA A 224 5.67 0.54 -5.93
CA ALA A 224 6.80 0.50 -6.82
C ALA A 224 8.14 0.71 -6.07
N MET A 225 8.18 1.18 -4.82
CA MET A 225 9.41 1.25 -4.02
C MET A 225 10.04 -0.13 -3.81
N ALA A 226 9.25 -1.22 -3.83
CA ALA A 226 9.81 -2.57 -3.92
C ALA A 226 10.47 -2.77 -5.28
N GLU A 227 11.73 -3.19 -5.31
CA GLU A 227 12.46 -3.37 -6.58
C GLU A 227 11.76 -4.39 -7.48
N VAL A 228 11.19 -5.46 -6.91
CA VAL A 228 10.44 -6.47 -7.68
C VAL A 228 9.19 -5.92 -8.37
N ALA A 229 8.65 -4.81 -7.87
CA ALA A 229 7.45 -4.14 -8.36
C ALA A 229 7.75 -2.77 -9.02
N ARG A 230 9.04 -2.44 -9.19
CA ARG A 230 9.54 -1.21 -9.83
C ARG A 230 8.81 -0.83 -11.13
N PRO A 231 8.46 -1.77 -12.04
CA PRO A 231 7.76 -1.44 -13.28
C PRO A 231 6.38 -0.82 -13.08
N LEU A 232 5.73 -1.02 -11.92
CA LEU A 232 4.41 -0.46 -11.64
C LEU A 232 4.42 1.07 -11.71
N ARG A 233 5.58 1.73 -11.59
CA ARG A 233 5.69 3.18 -11.77
C ARG A 233 5.11 3.67 -13.10
N PHE A 234 5.10 2.85 -14.16
CA PHE A 234 4.52 3.27 -15.45
C PHE A 234 2.99 3.42 -15.40
N VAL A 235 2.31 2.82 -14.42
CA VAL A 235 0.89 3.07 -14.17
C VAL A 235 0.66 4.55 -13.80
N ASN A 236 1.61 5.19 -13.12
CA ASN A 236 1.54 6.64 -12.84
C ASN A 236 1.59 7.49 -14.12
N ALA A 237 2.20 7.01 -15.21
CA ALA A 237 2.13 7.72 -16.48
C ALA A 237 0.71 7.70 -17.06
N ALA A 238 -0.04 6.60 -16.89
CA ALA A 238 -1.45 6.55 -17.28
C ALA A 238 -2.31 7.51 -16.44
N PHE A 239 -2.06 7.60 -15.13
CA PHE A 239 -2.71 8.61 -14.28
C PHE A 239 -2.33 10.03 -14.68
N GLY A 240 -1.07 10.27 -15.07
CA GLY A 240 -0.65 11.59 -15.56
C GLY A 240 -1.34 11.98 -16.87
N LEU A 241 -1.55 11.03 -17.79
CA LEU A 241 -2.34 11.25 -19.01
C LEU A 241 -3.79 11.59 -18.67
N TRP A 242 -4.39 10.91 -17.68
CA TRP A 242 -5.72 11.23 -17.21
C TRP A 242 -5.80 12.66 -16.63
N LEU A 243 -4.84 13.09 -15.80
CA LEU A 243 -4.81 14.45 -15.24
C LEU A 243 -4.71 15.53 -16.33
N ILE A 244 -4.03 15.25 -17.45
CA ILE A 244 -3.98 16.18 -18.59
C ILE A 244 -5.35 16.27 -19.29
N ALA A 245 -6.05 15.16 -19.41
CA ALA A 245 -7.32 15.08 -20.13
C ALA A 245 -8.52 15.53 -19.29
N ALA A 246 -8.53 15.21 -17.98
CA ALA A 246 -9.67 15.37 -17.09
C ALA A 246 -10.27 16.79 -17.09
N PRO A 247 -9.49 17.89 -17.02
CA PRO A 247 -10.04 19.25 -17.05
C PRO A 247 -10.89 19.60 -18.26
N TRP A 248 -10.76 18.84 -19.35
CA TRP A 248 -11.52 19.03 -20.59
C TRP A 248 -12.68 18.05 -20.73
N LEU A 249 -12.69 16.98 -19.93
CA LEU A 249 -13.68 15.91 -19.99
C LEU A 249 -14.73 16.00 -18.87
N ILE A 250 -14.37 16.56 -17.72
CA ILE A 250 -15.24 16.65 -16.55
C ILE A 250 -15.33 18.08 -16.01
N ALA A 251 -16.52 18.45 -15.52
CA ALA A 251 -16.80 19.76 -14.95
C ALA A 251 -16.27 19.90 -13.51
N GLY A 252 -16.23 21.12 -13.00
CA GLY A 252 -15.86 21.41 -11.61
C GLY A 252 -14.43 21.95 -11.41
N ALA A 253 -13.71 22.23 -12.51
CA ALA A 253 -12.41 22.90 -12.48
C ALA A 253 -12.49 24.34 -12.98
N GLY A 254 -11.94 25.28 -12.21
CA GLY A 254 -11.59 26.62 -12.73
C GLY A 254 -10.32 26.60 -13.57
N ALA A 255 -10.06 27.65 -14.34
CA ALA A 255 -8.91 27.71 -15.26
C ALA A 255 -7.55 27.43 -14.58
N LEU A 256 -7.34 27.96 -13.37
CA LEU A 256 -6.12 27.71 -12.58
C LEU A 256 -5.99 26.23 -12.18
N ALA A 257 -7.07 25.60 -11.74
CA ALA A 257 -7.10 24.18 -11.39
C ALA A 257 -6.80 23.30 -12.62
N SER A 258 -7.36 23.66 -13.79
CA SER A 258 -7.11 22.95 -15.04
C SER A 258 -5.64 23.00 -15.44
N VAL A 259 -5.00 24.18 -15.38
CA VAL A 259 -3.58 24.33 -15.67
C VAL A 259 -2.73 23.54 -14.66
N ALA A 260 -3.06 23.62 -13.37
CA ALA A 260 -2.34 22.92 -12.33
C ALA A 260 -2.44 21.38 -12.49
N SER A 261 -3.61 20.86 -12.87
CA SER A 261 -3.83 19.44 -13.16
C SER A 261 -3.01 18.97 -14.37
N VAL A 262 -2.96 19.76 -15.45
CA VAL A 262 -2.10 19.47 -16.62
C VAL A 262 -0.63 19.45 -16.24
N ILE A 263 -0.15 20.43 -15.48
CA ILE A 263 1.25 20.49 -15.00
C ILE A 263 1.56 19.27 -14.13
N ALA A 264 0.66 18.91 -13.21
CA ALA A 264 0.80 17.72 -12.38
C ALA A 264 0.86 16.45 -13.24
N GLY A 265 0.01 16.33 -14.25
CA GLY A 265 0.02 15.19 -15.17
C GLY A 265 1.33 15.05 -15.95
N ILE A 266 1.85 16.16 -16.50
CA ILE A 266 3.15 16.18 -17.20
C ILE A 266 4.28 15.81 -16.25
N ALA A 267 4.30 16.40 -15.05
CA ALA A 267 5.31 16.11 -14.03
C ALA A 267 5.26 14.62 -13.63
N LEU A 268 4.08 14.06 -13.41
CA LEU A 268 3.89 12.67 -13.03
C LEU A 268 4.39 11.68 -14.11
N ILE A 269 4.11 11.97 -15.38
CA ILE A 269 4.66 11.20 -16.51
C ILE A 269 6.18 11.28 -16.49
N GLY A 270 6.74 12.50 -16.40
CA GLY A 270 8.19 12.72 -16.36
C GLY A 270 8.88 11.99 -15.21
N LEU A 271 8.28 11.98 -14.01
CA LEU A 271 8.80 11.28 -12.83
C LEU A 271 8.74 9.74 -12.96
N SER A 272 7.88 9.22 -13.84
CA SER A 272 7.67 7.78 -14.03
C SER A 272 8.65 7.13 -15.01
N LEU A 273 9.38 7.92 -15.81
CA LEU A 273 10.31 7.42 -16.83
C LEU A 273 11.69 6.99 -16.29
N PRO A 274 12.34 7.73 -15.37
CA PRO A 274 13.68 7.39 -14.90
C PRO A 274 13.70 6.04 -14.17
N ARG A 275 14.74 5.24 -14.43
CA ARG A 275 14.93 3.93 -13.79
C ARG A 275 15.16 4.03 -12.27
N GLY A 276 15.80 5.12 -11.84
CA GLY A 276 16.23 5.31 -10.46
C GLY A 276 17.41 4.39 -10.09
N PRO A 277 17.96 4.54 -8.88
CA PRO A 277 18.99 3.67 -8.37
C PRO A 277 18.42 2.27 -8.10
N ARG A 278 19.20 1.24 -8.42
CA ARG A 278 18.92 -0.16 -8.08
C ARG A 278 19.81 -0.56 -6.90
N GLY A 279 19.28 -1.33 -5.96
CA GLY A 279 20.06 -1.90 -4.88
C GLY A 279 21.07 -2.93 -5.35
N GLN A 280 21.89 -3.41 -4.42
CA GLN A 280 22.85 -4.49 -4.67
C GLN A 280 22.20 -5.89 -4.61
N GLU A 281 20.89 -5.95 -4.43
CA GLU A 281 20.15 -7.19 -4.28
C GLU A 281 19.85 -7.83 -5.65
N HIS A 282 19.88 -9.15 -5.67
CA HIS A 282 19.64 -9.96 -6.87
C HIS A 282 18.45 -10.89 -6.64
N TYR A 283 17.49 -10.84 -7.55
CA TYR A 283 16.21 -11.54 -7.49
C TYR A 283 16.17 -12.73 -8.46
N GLY A 284 17.35 -13.27 -8.78
CA GLY A 284 17.53 -14.40 -9.69
C GLY A 284 16.87 -14.15 -11.03
N GLY A 285 15.88 -15.00 -11.39
CA GLY A 285 15.17 -14.88 -12.66
C GLY A 285 14.34 -13.60 -12.83
N TRP A 286 14.04 -12.88 -11.73
CA TRP A 286 13.27 -11.63 -11.77
C TRP A 286 14.07 -10.43 -12.24
N ASP A 287 15.41 -10.49 -12.18
CA ASP A 287 16.28 -9.34 -12.43
C ASP A 287 16.01 -8.67 -13.78
N ARG A 288 15.50 -9.44 -14.76
CA ARG A 288 15.11 -8.99 -16.09
C ARG A 288 13.88 -8.05 -16.11
N TYR A 289 13.02 -8.15 -15.11
CA TYR A 289 11.77 -7.38 -15.02
C TYR A 289 11.96 -6.09 -14.22
N ILE A 290 13.06 -5.95 -13.48
CA ILE A 290 13.35 -4.76 -12.68
C ILE A 290 13.95 -3.69 -13.60
N VAL A 291 13.17 -2.66 -13.91
CA VAL A 291 13.50 -1.57 -14.85
C VAL A 291 13.27 -0.18 -14.29
#